data_AF-A0A521WE84-F1
#
_entry.id   AF-A0A521WE84-F1
#
_cell.length_a   1.000
_cell.length_b   1.000
_cell.length_c   1.000
_cell.angle_alpha   90.00
_cell.angle_beta   90.00
_cell.angle_gamma   90.00
#
_symmetry.space_group_name_H-M   'P 1'
#
loop_
_entity.id
_entity.type
_entity.pdbx_description
1 polymer ?
#
loop_
_entity_poly.entity_id
_entity_poly.type
_entity_poly.pdbx_seq_one_letter_code
_entity_poly.pdbx_strand_id
1 'polypeptide(L)'
;MLKRFTFPSGLYGANAATFLIPKGVPKPVGNPGHSAIYDFNTLDCQGATCVAASRAAAPTAPPPRDLVVDFGTGSSIRMVGMADNFRCDDPAYAKVEKTETGTVVFANGTTIRLCKADKVTPAERINLSRQYVSSRTGILEIPRTARRVDFDSNDRRLYAAIAAQFLKDHPEGHAWNADHPEWKRVAAIIENDVREIFARLAADPRLSVSARQVEETFVSGLAAQLTPSDLRELFYYYSRRPGAQFAKVQARLFNELASGLAAMKEQLTAGRRPVQRTIRPDAGELRELLGLFDEVVKIHLAMLDPGPRKDRSGIQAIPVMVAAIVEAQFADLNAIWKKLPKEDRSAILAWRNSPLGRKERTAIFESAKAIRAVLDANAEVSRLSGALAKYEEKWLTLIREAQE
;
A
#
# COMPACT_ATOMS: atom_id res chain seq x y z
N MET A 1 2.78 42.43 37.97
CA MET A 1 4.04 41.64 37.92
C MET A 1 3.71 40.22 37.51
N LEU A 2 4.63 39.53 36.83
CA LEU A 2 4.55 38.08 36.63
C LEU A 2 4.84 37.35 37.95
N LYS A 3 4.24 36.17 38.17
CA LYS A 3 4.59 35.31 39.31
C LYS A 3 6.00 34.74 39.10
N ARG A 4 6.76 34.52 40.19
CA ARG A 4 8.04 33.81 40.11
C ARG A 4 7.81 32.39 39.57
N PHE A 5 8.55 32.00 38.55
CA PHE A 5 8.57 30.64 38.04
C PHE A 5 9.66 29.82 38.75
N THR A 6 9.42 28.52 38.88
CA THR A 6 10.38 27.55 39.43
C THR A 6 10.59 26.47 38.38
N PHE A 7 11.84 26.11 38.10
CA PHE A 7 12.13 25.01 37.17
C PHE A 7 11.50 23.70 37.69
N PRO A 8 10.74 22.96 36.85
CA PRO A 8 10.20 21.66 37.25
C PRO A 8 11.32 20.65 37.50
N SER A 9 11.10 19.72 38.43
CA SER A 9 12.02 18.61 38.69
C SER A 9 12.07 17.62 37.52
N GLY A 10 13.21 16.94 37.33
CA GLY A 10 13.33 15.83 36.37
C GLY A 10 13.74 16.23 34.94
N LEU A 11 14.24 17.45 34.74
CA LEU A 11 14.72 18.01 33.47
C LEU A 11 16.04 17.36 32.97
N TYR A 12 16.02 16.07 32.66
CA TYR A 12 17.18 15.27 32.27
C TYR A 12 16.88 14.40 31.04
N GLY A 13 17.89 14.18 30.19
CA GLY A 13 17.76 13.34 28.99
C GLY A 13 16.67 13.86 28.04
N ALA A 14 15.72 12.99 27.69
CA ALA A 14 14.57 13.34 26.85
C ALA A 14 13.61 14.38 27.49
N ASN A 15 13.73 14.64 28.79
CA ASN A 15 12.96 15.65 29.51
C ASN A 15 13.70 16.99 29.65
N ALA A 16 14.90 17.14 29.08
CA ALA A 16 15.61 18.42 29.08
C ALA A 16 14.88 19.44 28.18
N ALA A 17 14.90 20.71 28.56
CA ALA A 17 14.19 21.79 27.85
C ALA A 17 15.14 22.94 27.46
N THR A 18 14.59 23.94 26.76
CA THR A 18 15.26 25.25 26.58
C THR A 18 14.36 26.33 27.16
N PHE A 19 14.84 27.00 28.20
CA PHE A 19 14.16 28.12 28.85
C PHE A 19 14.69 29.44 28.28
N LEU A 20 13.76 30.32 27.93
CA LEU A 20 14.05 31.66 27.47
C LEU A 20 13.48 32.63 28.51
N ILE A 21 14.31 33.51 29.07
CA ILE A 21 13.91 34.50 30.08
C ILE A 21 13.88 35.88 29.41
N PRO A 22 12.71 36.45 29.08
CA PRO A 22 12.64 37.76 28.42
C PRO A 22 13.18 38.88 29.30
N LYS A 23 13.66 39.95 28.66
CA LYS A 23 14.15 41.15 29.35
C LYS A 23 13.06 41.75 30.26
N GLY A 24 13.40 42.02 31.51
CA GLY A 24 12.47 42.47 32.55
C GLY A 24 11.74 41.35 33.29
N VAL A 25 11.90 40.09 32.89
CA VAL A 25 11.36 38.93 33.62
C VAL A 25 12.40 38.41 34.62
N PRO A 26 12.06 38.26 35.92
CA PRO A 26 12.98 37.66 36.89
C PRO A 26 13.32 36.22 36.53
N LYS A 27 14.61 35.88 36.60
CA LYS A 27 15.12 34.52 36.38
C LYS A 27 14.40 33.49 37.27
N PRO A 28 13.98 32.33 36.72
CA PRO A 28 13.36 31.27 37.51
C PRO A 28 14.30 30.69 38.58
N VAL A 29 13.70 30.18 39.66
CA VAL A 29 14.43 29.54 40.76
C VAL A 29 14.43 28.02 40.64
N GLY A 30 15.32 27.33 41.36
CA GLY A 30 15.47 25.87 41.30
C GLY A 30 16.59 25.42 40.36
N ASN A 31 16.62 24.11 40.05
CA ASN A 31 17.67 23.48 39.24
C ASN A 31 17.14 23.19 37.81
N PRO A 32 17.76 23.69 36.73
CA PRO A 32 17.34 23.43 35.35
C PRO A 32 17.70 22.04 34.82
N GLY A 33 18.48 21.23 35.56
CA GLY A 33 18.96 19.92 35.12
C GLY A 33 19.90 20.05 33.92
N HIS A 34 19.62 19.29 32.85
CA HIS A 34 20.38 19.35 31.59
C HIS A 34 19.81 20.36 30.58
N SER A 35 18.86 21.19 30.99
CA SER A 35 18.25 22.23 30.14
C SER A 35 19.21 23.37 29.83
N ALA A 36 18.97 24.07 28.72
CA ALA A 36 19.57 25.38 28.47
C ALA A 36 18.70 26.49 29.07
N ILE A 37 19.33 27.55 29.59
CA ILE A 37 18.69 28.81 29.96
C ILE A 37 19.35 29.92 29.14
N TYR A 38 18.57 30.66 28.36
CA TYR A 38 19.00 31.91 27.73
C TYR A 38 18.38 33.08 28.48
N ASP A 39 19.19 33.91 29.12
CA ASP A 39 18.72 35.03 29.93
C ASP A 39 18.88 36.36 29.19
N PHE A 40 17.80 36.90 28.62
CA PHE A 40 17.83 38.15 27.86
C PHE A 40 17.94 39.41 28.76
N ASN A 41 18.11 39.25 30.08
CA ASN A 41 18.53 40.33 30.97
C ASN A 41 20.05 40.51 30.97
N THR A 42 20.84 39.42 30.90
CA THR A 42 22.32 39.45 30.91
C THR A 42 22.96 39.12 29.56
N LEU A 43 22.20 38.52 28.65
CA LEU A 43 22.63 37.90 27.38
C LEU A 43 23.46 36.61 27.55
N ASP A 44 23.47 36.00 28.73
CA ASP A 44 24.14 34.71 28.98
C ASP A 44 23.30 33.51 28.52
N CYS A 45 24.00 32.43 28.15
CA CYS A 45 23.46 31.06 28.16
C CYS A 45 24.04 30.29 29.36
N GLN A 46 23.19 29.64 30.15
CA GLN A 46 23.61 28.78 31.27
C GLN A 46 22.89 27.42 31.23
N GLY A 47 23.64 26.32 31.28
CA GLY A 47 23.09 24.96 31.23
C GLY A 47 23.95 23.97 30.45
N ALA A 48 23.68 22.67 30.58
CA ALA A 48 24.50 21.61 29.99
C ALA A 48 24.49 21.58 28.44
N THR A 49 23.47 22.17 27.82
CA THR A 49 23.27 22.24 26.36
C THR A 49 23.60 23.62 25.78
N CYS A 50 24.09 24.57 26.60
CA CYS A 50 24.62 25.84 26.11
C CYS A 50 25.95 25.63 25.39
N VAL A 51 25.90 25.55 24.06
CA VAL A 51 27.11 25.55 23.23
C VAL A 51 27.86 26.85 23.48
N ALA A 52 29.08 26.76 24.01
CA ALA A 52 29.96 27.92 24.15
C ALA A 52 30.14 28.57 22.77
N ALA A 53 29.88 29.87 22.65
CA ALA A 53 29.89 30.58 21.37
C ALA A 53 31.29 30.52 20.75
N SER A 54 31.47 29.59 19.80
CA SER A 54 32.75 29.38 19.12
C SER A 54 33.11 30.64 18.35
N ARG A 55 34.30 31.18 18.63
CA ARG A 55 34.83 32.36 17.95
C ARG A 55 34.76 32.15 16.43
N ALA A 56 34.31 33.19 15.72
CA ALA A 56 33.79 33.09 14.36
C ALA A 56 34.68 32.31 13.39
N ALA A 57 34.07 31.34 12.70
CA ALA A 57 34.65 30.71 11.51
C ALA A 57 34.52 31.60 10.27
N ALA A 58 35.23 31.24 9.19
CA ALA A 58 35.50 32.12 8.05
C ALA A 58 34.26 32.50 7.19
N PRO A 59 34.31 33.63 6.43
CA PRO A 59 33.10 34.31 5.92
C PRO A 59 32.44 33.72 4.66
N THR A 60 32.79 32.51 4.23
CA THR A 60 32.46 32.00 2.87
C THR A 60 31.12 31.29 2.76
N ALA A 61 30.44 31.00 3.87
CA ALA A 61 29.05 30.54 3.87
C ALA A 61 28.09 31.72 4.14
N PRO A 62 26.96 31.85 3.42
CA PRO A 62 25.94 32.82 3.79
C PRO A 62 25.43 32.47 5.20
N PRO A 63 25.21 33.46 6.08
CA PRO A 63 24.80 33.19 7.46
C PRO A 63 23.46 32.44 7.49
N PRO A 64 23.27 31.50 8.44
CA PRO A 64 22.00 30.80 8.57
C PRO A 64 20.87 31.82 8.76
N ARG A 65 19.74 31.59 8.08
CA ARG A 65 18.52 32.37 8.32
C ARG A 65 17.97 31.94 9.68
N ASP A 66 17.67 32.87 10.56
CA ASP A 66 17.17 32.54 11.89
C ASP A 66 15.65 32.59 11.92
N LEU A 67 15.02 31.65 12.63
CA LEU A 67 13.58 31.66 12.83
C LEU A 67 13.22 32.75 13.85
N VAL A 68 12.71 33.88 13.36
CA VAL A 68 12.19 34.97 14.19
C VAL A 68 10.71 34.72 14.49
N VAL A 69 10.40 34.38 15.73
CA VAL A 69 9.03 34.33 16.24
C VAL A 69 8.68 35.71 16.80
N ASP A 70 7.91 36.48 16.04
CA ASP A 70 7.34 37.76 16.50
C ASP A 70 6.06 37.51 17.32
N PHE A 71 5.88 38.27 18.41
CA PHE A 71 4.73 38.18 19.30
C PHE A 71 3.69 39.31 19.09
N GLY A 72 3.86 40.15 18.07
CA GLY A 72 2.96 41.26 17.74
C GLY A 72 3.03 42.46 18.70
N THR A 73 3.92 42.39 19.69
CA THR A 73 4.10 43.38 20.77
C THR A 73 5.45 44.12 20.68
N GLY A 74 6.12 44.06 19.53
CA GLY A 74 7.49 44.56 19.35
C GLY A 74 8.58 43.69 20.01
N SER A 75 8.19 42.56 20.60
CA SER A 75 9.10 41.53 21.10
C SER A 75 9.18 40.37 20.10
N SER A 76 10.37 39.84 19.87
CA SER A 76 10.56 38.61 19.09
C SER A 76 11.65 37.72 19.69
N ILE A 77 11.53 36.41 19.45
CA ILE A 77 12.54 35.40 19.79
C ILE A 77 13.20 34.94 18.49
N ARG A 78 14.52 35.11 18.38
CA ARG A 78 15.33 34.72 17.23
C ARG A 78 16.03 33.40 17.51
N MET A 79 15.46 32.30 17.00
CA MET A 79 16.01 30.95 17.19
C MET A 79 17.09 30.68 16.14
N VAL A 80 18.34 30.83 16.56
CA VAL A 80 19.52 30.71 15.69
C VAL A 80 19.73 29.26 15.25
N GLY A 81 20.02 29.07 13.97
CA GLY A 81 20.29 27.75 13.39
C GLY A 81 19.06 26.89 13.04
N MET A 82 17.84 27.35 13.34
CA MET A 82 16.59 26.66 12.96
C MET A 82 16.06 27.08 11.57
N ALA A 83 16.95 27.26 10.59
CA ALA A 83 16.69 27.95 9.32
C ALA A 83 15.59 27.34 8.42
N ASP A 84 15.31 26.05 8.58
CA ASP A 84 14.28 25.33 7.81
C ASP A 84 12.97 25.13 8.59
N ASN A 85 12.89 25.59 9.84
CA ASN A 85 11.68 25.52 10.65
C ASN A 85 10.80 26.77 10.47
N PHE A 86 9.49 26.58 10.51
CA PHE A 86 8.43 27.59 10.55
C PHE A 86 7.30 27.10 11.47
N ARG A 87 6.26 27.90 11.70
CA ARG A 87 5.10 27.44 12.50
C ARG A 87 4.28 26.43 11.68
N CYS A 88 3.87 25.31 12.27
CA CYS A 88 3.05 24.31 11.55
C CYS A 88 1.72 24.87 11.03
N ASP A 89 1.19 25.94 11.64
CA ASP A 89 -0.04 26.64 11.25
C ASP A 89 0.19 27.84 10.29
N ASP A 90 1.42 28.09 9.85
CA ASP A 90 1.74 29.19 8.94
C ASP A 90 1.05 29.01 7.56
N PRO A 91 0.24 29.99 7.11
CA PRO A 91 -0.50 29.89 5.84
C PRO A 91 0.41 29.94 4.60
N ALA A 92 1.61 30.52 4.67
CA ALA A 92 2.58 30.48 3.56
C ALA A 92 3.03 29.04 3.27
N TYR A 93 3.02 28.18 4.29
CA TYR A 93 3.35 26.75 4.22
C TYR A 93 2.10 25.87 4.32
N ALA A 94 0.92 26.38 3.94
CA ALA A 94 -0.32 25.59 3.91
C ALA A 94 -0.32 24.49 2.84
N LYS A 95 0.43 24.67 1.74
CA LYS A 95 0.55 23.74 0.60
C LYS A 95 1.83 22.90 0.62
N VAL A 96 2.64 22.99 1.67
CA VAL A 96 3.95 22.34 1.78
C VAL A 96 3.85 21.16 2.74
N GLU A 97 4.26 19.97 2.29
CA GLU A 97 4.43 18.81 3.17
C GLU A 97 5.44 19.15 4.27
N LYS A 98 5.09 18.85 5.52
CA LYS A 98 5.81 19.33 6.68
C LYS A 98 5.83 18.34 7.82
N THR A 99 7.03 18.04 8.30
CA THR A 99 7.30 17.22 9.49
C THR A 99 7.40 18.14 10.70
N GLU A 100 6.64 17.85 11.76
CA GLU A 100 6.78 18.55 13.05
C GLU A 100 8.16 18.22 13.66
N THR A 101 8.95 19.25 13.96
CA THR A 101 10.33 19.15 14.48
C THR A 101 10.43 19.44 15.98
N GLY A 102 9.37 19.96 16.59
CA GLY A 102 9.27 20.17 18.03
C GLY A 102 8.12 21.09 18.42
N THR A 103 7.91 21.27 19.71
CA THR A 103 6.86 22.16 20.25
C THR A 103 7.48 23.19 21.19
N VAL A 104 7.22 24.48 20.94
CA VAL A 104 7.58 25.58 21.85
C VAL A 104 6.40 25.85 22.77
N VAL A 105 6.63 25.78 24.08
CA VAL A 105 5.62 26.07 25.12
C VAL A 105 5.95 27.40 25.78
N PHE A 106 5.00 28.31 25.83
CA PHE A 106 5.15 29.63 26.41
C PHE A 106 4.63 29.70 27.85
N ALA A 107 5.14 30.65 28.65
CA ALA A 107 4.80 30.78 30.07
C ALA A 107 3.32 31.12 30.37
N ASN A 108 2.53 31.47 29.35
CA ASN A 108 1.08 31.65 29.42
C ASN A 108 0.29 30.37 29.06
N GLY A 109 0.96 29.25 28.79
CA GLY A 109 0.35 27.98 28.38
C GLY A 109 0.10 27.85 26.86
N THR A 110 0.37 28.87 26.04
CA THR A 110 0.28 28.75 24.58
C THR A 110 1.35 27.79 24.06
N THR A 111 1.01 26.98 23.06
CA THR A 111 1.95 26.09 22.36
C THR A 111 2.04 26.44 20.88
N ILE A 112 3.25 26.61 20.35
CA ILE A 112 3.51 26.70 18.90
C ILE A 112 4.22 25.42 18.48
N ARG A 113 3.65 24.73 17.49
CA ARG A 113 4.27 23.56 16.86
C ARG A 113 5.21 24.04 15.75
N LEU A 114 6.47 23.61 15.78
CA LEU A 114 7.48 23.93 14.77
C LEU A 114 7.49 22.81 13.74
N CYS A 115 7.50 23.20 12.47
CA CYS A 115 7.51 22.29 11.33
C CYS A 115 8.67 22.67 10.41
N LYS A 116 9.35 21.66 9.85
CA LYS A 116 10.22 21.87 8.68
C LYS A 116 9.47 21.53 7.40
N ALA A 117 9.86 22.16 6.29
CA ALA A 117 9.45 21.70 4.97
C ALA A 117 10.15 20.37 4.67
N ASP A 118 9.39 19.34 4.31
CA ASP A 118 9.97 18.10 3.79
C ASP A 118 10.48 18.35 2.36
N LYS A 119 11.74 18.81 2.26
CA LYS A 119 12.53 18.92 1.02
C LYS A 119 12.89 17.53 0.43
N VAL A 120 12.01 16.54 0.60
CA VAL A 120 12.17 15.18 0.13
C VAL A 120 12.03 15.20 -1.39
N THR A 121 13.15 15.02 -2.07
CA THR A 121 13.20 15.02 -3.54
C THR A 121 12.33 13.89 -4.11
N PRO A 122 11.85 13.99 -5.37
CA PRO A 122 11.16 12.88 -6.02
C PRO A 122 11.97 11.57 -6.00
N ALA A 123 13.30 11.66 -6.14
CA ALA A 123 14.21 10.52 -6.04
C ALA A 123 14.24 9.90 -4.61
N GLU A 124 14.27 10.73 -3.56
CA GLU A 124 14.19 10.26 -2.17
C GLU A 124 12.81 9.62 -1.88
N ARG A 125 11.71 10.19 -2.40
CA ARG A 125 10.36 9.62 -2.24
C ARG A 125 10.20 8.27 -2.96
N ILE A 126 10.78 8.13 -4.16
CA ILE A 126 10.91 6.84 -4.87
C ILE A 126 11.74 5.85 -4.05
N ASN A 127 12.84 6.30 -3.43
CA ASN A 127 13.68 5.44 -2.57
C ASN A 127 12.93 4.96 -1.31
N LEU A 128 12.20 5.85 -0.63
CA LEU A 128 11.31 5.49 0.49
C LEU A 128 10.22 4.50 0.06
N SER A 129 9.65 4.67 -1.14
CA SER A 129 8.67 3.75 -1.70
C SER A 129 9.28 2.37 -2.00
N ARG A 130 10.53 2.29 -2.49
CA ARG A 130 11.26 1.02 -2.62
C ARG A 130 11.52 0.36 -1.26
N GLN A 131 11.96 1.11 -0.26
CA GLN A 131 12.20 0.58 1.09
C GLN A 131 10.94 0.00 1.73
N TYR A 132 9.80 0.66 1.54
CA TYR A 132 8.48 0.17 1.95
C TYR A 132 8.04 -1.08 1.17
N VAL A 133 8.19 -1.11 -0.15
CA VAL A 133 7.88 -2.30 -0.97
C VAL A 133 8.74 -3.50 -0.55
N SER A 134 10.04 -3.30 -0.32
CA SER A 134 10.96 -4.34 0.13
C SER A 134 10.72 -4.83 1.57
N SER A 135 10.07 -4.04 2.44
CA SER A 135 9.66 -4.52 3.78
C SER A 135 8.36 -5.33 3.75
N ARG A 136 7.58 -5.24 2.67
CA ARG A 136 6.35 -6.00 2.38
C ARG A 136 6.66 -7.27 1.55
N THR A 137 7.64 -8.05 2.03
CA THR A 137 8.18 -9.25 1.36
C THR A 137 7.09 -10.20 0.89
N GLY A 138 7.24 -10.72 -0.33
CA GLY A 138 6.31 -11.66 -0.98
C GLY A 138 4.93 -11.14 -1.38
N ILE A 139 4.52 -9.92 -1.00
CA ILE A 139 3.17 -9.37 -1.30
C ILE A 139 3.25 -8.17 -2.24
N LEU A 140 4.14 -7.22 -1.94
CA LEU A 140 4.42 -6.06 -2.80
C LEU A 140 5.72 -6.22 -3.59
N GLU A 141 6.56 -7.20 -3.24
CA GLU A 141 7.35 -7.89 -4.25
C GLU A 141 6.38 -8.49 -5.27
N ILE A 142 6.12 -7.75 -6.35
CA ILE A 142 5.27 -8.16 -7.47
C ILE A 142 5.78 -9.54 -7.91
N PRO A 143 4.97 -10.61 -7.74
CA PRO A 143 5.53 -11.92 -7.46
C PRO A 143 6.35 -12.43 -8.63
N ARG A 144 7.29 -13.35 -8.37
CA ARG A 144 8.17 -13.85 -9.45
C ARG A 144 7.38 -14.58 -10.57
N THR A 145 6.16 -15.01 -10.28
CA THR A 145 5.14 -15.52 -11.22
C THR A 145 4.44 -14.44 -12.06
N ALA A 146 4.49 -13.16 -11.67
CA ALA A 146 4.13 -12.03 -12.54
C ALA A 146 5.35 -11.55 -13.36
N ARG A 147 6.58 -11.77 -12.87
CA ARG A 147 7.82 -11.53 -13.63
C ARG A 147 8.07 -12.54 -14.76
N ARG A 148 7.39 -13.69 -14.73
CA ARG A 148 7.19 -14.57 -15.87
C ARG A 148 5.73 -15.00 -15.91
N VAL A 149 4.95 -14.37 -16.79
CA VAL A 149 3.62 -14.87 -17.16
C VAL A 149 3.77 -16.07 -18.10
N ASP A 150 4.47 -17.11 -17.62
CA ASP A 150 4.60 -18.43 -18.23
C ASP A 150 3.23 -19.11 -18.16
N PHE A 151 2.33 -18.76 -19.09
CA PHE A 151 1.07 -19.47 -19.28
C PHE A 151 1.39 -20.90 -19.73
N ASP A 152 1.44 -21.81 -18.77
CA ASP A 152 1.86 -23.19 -19.00
C ASP A 152 0.82 -23.93 -19.87
N SER A 153 1.16 -25.14 -20.32
CA SER A 153 0.22 -25.95 -21.11
C SER A 153 -1.09 -26.24 -20.35
N ASN A 154 -1.09 -26.10 -19.02
CA ASN A 154 -2.25 -26.31 -18.17
C ASN A 154 -3.10 -25.02 -18.00
N ASP A 155 -2.53 -23.81 -18.07
CA ASP A 155 -3.28 -22.54 -18.07
C ASP A 155 -4.07 -22.38 -19.37
N ARG A 156 -3.45 -22.74 -20.50
CA ARG A 156 -4.13 -22.74 -21.81
C ARG A 156 -5.32 -23.69 -21.81
N ARG A 157 -5.16 -24.86 -21.18
CA ARG A 157 -6.25 -25.81 -20.89
C ARG A 157 -7.25 -25.27 -19.87
N LEU A 158 -6.83 -24.50 -18.86
CA LEU A 158 -7.74 -23.94 -17.85
C LEU A 158 -8.73 -22.96 -18.47
N TYR A 159 -8.27 -21.99 -19.28
CA TYR A 159 -9.19 -21.02 -19.90
C TYR A 159 -10.12 -21.68 -20.92
N ALA A 160 -9.62 -22.68 -21.66
CA ALA A 160 -10.46 -23.51 -22.51
C ALA A 160 -11.50 -24.34 -21.72
N ALA A 161 -11.09 -24.93 -20.59
CA ALA A 161 -11.97 -25.69 -19.71
C ALA A 161 -12.99 -24.80 -18.99
N ILE A 162 -12.62 -23.57 -18.59
CA ILE A 162 -13.55 -22.59 -18.01
C ILE A 162 -14.57 -22.17 -19.08
N ALA A 163 -14.14 -21.85 -20.30
CA ALA A 163 -15.06 -21.54 -21.40
C ALA A 163 -16.00 -22.73 -21.69
N ALA A 164 -15.47 -23.95 -21.86
CA ALA A 164 -16.27 -25.15 -22.09
C ALA A 164 -17.20 -25.50 -20.92
N GLN A 165 -16.79 -25.28 -19.67
CA GLN A 165 -17.61 -25.52 -18.49
C GLN A 165 -18.70 -24.44 -18.32
N PHE A 166 -18.42 -23.18 -18.68
CA PHE A 166 -19.42 -22.10 -18.72
C PHE A 166 -20.51 -22.37 -19.78
N LEU A 167 -20.11 -22.85 -20.96
CA LEU A 167 -21.02 -23.30 -22.04
C LEU A 167 -21.82 -24.58 -21.68
N LYS A 168 -21.35 -25.34 -20.69
CA LYS A 168 -21.95 -26.61 -20.23
C LYS A 168 -22.89 -26.43 -19.04
N ASP A 169 -22.52 -25.57 -18.09
CA ASP A 169 -23.29 -25.24 -16.89
C ASP A 169 -24.32 -24.11 -17.15
N HIS A 170 -24.37 -23.54 -18.37
CA HIS A 170 -25.43 -22.62 -18.74
C HIS A 170 -26.81 -23.28 -18.59
N PRO A 171 -27.82 -22.64 -17.97
CA PRO A 171 -29.09 -23.28 -17.62
C PRO A 171 -29.81 -23.95 -18.80
N GLU A 172 -29.70 -23.37 -19.99
CA GLU A 172 -30.31 -23.86 -21.24
C GLU A 172 -29.38 -24.83 -22.00
N GLY A 173 -28.07 -24.76 -21.76
CA GLY A 173 -27.06 -25.48 -22.53
C GLY A 173 -26.95 -26.97 -22.20
N HIS A 174 -27.31 -27.40 -20.97
CA HIS A 174 -26.99 -28.76 -20.52
C HIS A 174 -27.84 -29.87 -21.20
N ALA A 175 -29.00 -29.52 -21.78
CA ALA A 175 -29.74 -30.39 -22.69
C ALA A 175 -29.21 -30.25 -24.14
N TRP A 176 -29.13 -29.01 -24.64
CA TRP A 176 -28.65 -28.69 -26.00
C TRP A 176 -27.31 -29.36 -26.35
N ASN A 177 -26.34 -29.36 -25.41
CA ASN A 177 -25.03 -30.00 -25.57
C ASN A 177 -25.07 -31.56 -25.67
N ALA A 178 -26.19 -32.21 -25.38
CA ALA A 178 -26.35 -33.64 -25.65
C ALA A 178 -26.69 -33.89 -27.14
N ASP A 179 -27.57 -33.05 -27.70
CA ASP A 179 -28.14 -33.22 -29.04
C ASP A 179 -27.32 -32.54 -30.15
N HIS A 180 -26.48 -31.54 -29.81
CA HIS A 180 -25.73 -30.69 -30.74
C HIS A 180 -24.20 -30.90 -30.67
N PRO A 181 -23.67 -32.08 -31.05
CA PRO A 181 -22.29 -32.49 -30.78
C PRO A 181 -21.21 -31.57 -31.40
N GLU A 182 -21.56 -30.72 -32.36
CA GLU A 182 -20.72 -29.66 -32.92
C GLU A 182 -20.28 -28.60 -31.91
N TRP A 183 -20.90 -28.50 -30.72
CA TRP A 183 -20.36 -27.70 -29.62
C TRP A 183 -18.91 -28.06 -29.30
N LYS A 184 -18.54 -29.33 -29.46
CA LYS A 184 -17.17 -29.84 -29.27
C LYS A 184 -16.19 -29.24 -30.28
N ARG A 185 -16.66 -28.95 -31.50
CA ARG A 185 -15.89 -28.27 -32.55
C ARG A 185 -15.72 -26.79 -32.22
N VAL A 186 -16.75 -26.13 -31.67
CA VAL A 186 -16.66 -24.74 -31.18
C VAL A 186 -15.68 -24.65 -30.01
N ALA A 187 -15.78 -25.54 -29.02
CA ALA A 187 -14.86 -25.63 -27.89
C ALA A 187 -13.41 -25.88 -28.31
N ALA A 188 -13.17 -26.76 -29.29
CA ALA A 188 -11.83 -27.01 -29.83
C ALA A 188 -11.23 -25.80 -30.57
N ILE A 189 -12.06 -24.99 -31.25
CA ILE A 189 -11.64 -23.72 -31.85
C ILE A 189 -11.28 -22.71 -30.75
N ILE A 190 -12.12 -22.56 -29.71
CA ILE A 190 -11.85 -21.70 -28.55
C ILE A 190 -10.53 -22.11 -27.88
N GLU A 191 -10.29 -23.39 -27.64
CA GLU A 191 -9.03 -23.87 -27.07
C GLU A 191 -7.84 -23.49 -27.95
N ASN A 192 -7.94 -23.64 -29.27
CA ASN A 192 -6.85 -23.34 -30.18
C ASN A 192 -6.50 -21.84 -30.22
N ASP A 193 -7.49 -20.97 -30.38
CA ASP A 193 -7.27 -19.52 -30.42
C ASP A 193 -6.74 -18.99 -29.08
N VAL A 194 -7.26 -19.47 -27.95
CA VAL A 194 -6.76 -19.17 -26.61
C VAL A 194 -5.31 -19.64 -26.44
N ARG A 195 -4.99 -20.85 -26.92
CA ARG A 195 -3.63 -21.43 -26.91
C ARG A 195 -2.66 -20.63 -27.78
N GLU A 196 -3.10 -20.08 -28.91
CA GLU A 196 -2.31 -19.23 -29.81
C GLU A 196 -2.08 -17.82 -29.23
N ILE A 197 -3.11 -17.21 -28.61
CA ILE A 197 -2.97 -15.94 -27.87
C ILE A 197 -1.95 -16.09 -26.73
N PHE A 198 -2.04 -17.16 -25.93
CA PHE A 198 -1.06 -17.42 -24.87
C PHE A 198 0.34 -17.78 -25.41
N ALA A 199 0.45 -18.41 -26.59
CA ALA A 199 1.74 -18.60 -27.24
C ALA A 199 2.38 -17.28 -27.68
N ARG A 200 1.59 -16.35 -28.25
CA ARG A 200 2.04 -14.98 -28.61
C ARG A 200 2.47 -14.19 -27.38
N LEU A 201 1.69 -14.23 -26.30
CA LEU A 201 2.04 -13.60 -25.02
C LEU A 201 3.37 -14.13 -24.47
N ALA A 202 3.53 -15.46 -24.39
CA ALA A 202 4.78 -16.07 -23.91
C ALA A 202 6.01 -15.77 -24.81
N ALA A 203 5.79 -15.43 -26.09
CA ALA A 203 6.83 -15.09 -27.05
C ALA A 203 7.13 -13.57 -27.18
N ASP A 204 6.35 -12.69 -26.54
CA ASP A 204 6.54 -11.24 -26.69
C ASP A 204 7.73 -10.76 -25.82
N PRO A 205 8.83 -10.26 -26.43
CA PRO A 205 9.99 -9.80 -25.66
C PRO A 205 9.66 -8.62 -24.73
N ARG A 206 8.59 -7.84 -25.00
CA ARG A 206 8.14 -6.76 -24.11
C ARG A 206 7.71 -7.28 -22.75
N LEU A 207 7.14 -8.48 -22.68
CA LEU A 207 6.76 -9.11 -21.40
C LEU A 207 7.99 -9.55 -20.59
N SER A 208 9.15 -9.79 -21.22
CA SER A 208 10.42 -10.02 -20.50
C SER A 208 11.03 -8.74 -19.91
N VAL A 209 10.84 -7.59 -20.56
CA VAL A 209 11.24 -6.27 -20.06
C VAL A 209 10.32 -5.80 -18.92
N SER A 210 9.05 -6.25 -18.95
CA SER A 210 7.99 -5.76 -18.06
C SER A 210 8.32 -5.83 -16.56
N ALA A 211 8.95 -6.91 -16.09
CA ALA A 211 9.13 -7.18 -14.66
C ALA A 211 9.71 -6.00 -13.85
N ARG A 212 10.72 -5.33 -14.39
CA ARG A 212 11.37 -4.17 -13.75
C ARG A 212 10.54 -2.90 -13.92
N GLN A 213 9.99 -2.68 -15.11
CA GLN A 213 9.20 -1.48 -15.41
C GLN A 213 7.88 -1.45 -14.62
N VAL A 214 7.26 -2.62 -14.43
CA VAL A 214 6.07 -2.84 -13.60
C VAL A 214 6.37 -2.53 -12.13
N GLU A 215 7.52 -2.96 -11.61
CA GLU A 215 7.98 -2.62 -10.26
C GLU A 215 8.31 -1.12 -10.12
N GLU A 216 9.05 -0.53 -11.06
CA GLU A 216 9.39 0.90 -11.05
C GLU A 216 8.15 1.79 -11.17
N THR A 217 7.13 1.40 -11.96
CA THR A 217 5.85 2.11 -12.03
C THR A 217 4.99 1.91 -10.78
N PHE A 218 4.96 0.73 -10.17
CA PHE A 218 4.25 0.52 -8.91
C PHE A 218 4.86 1.35 -7.76
N VAL A 219 6.19 1.33 -7.65
CA VAL A 219 6.95 2.18 -6.72
C VAL A 219 6.71 3.68 -6.99
N SER A 220 6.65 4.10 -8.25
CA SER A 220 6.38 5.50 -8.61
C SER A 220 4.92 5.89 -8.32
N GLY A 221 3.97 4.97 -8.50
CA GLY A 221 2.58 5.15 -8.08
C GLY A 221 2.47 5.35 -6.56
N LEU A 222 3.15 4.53 -5.77
CA LEU A 222 3.18 4.68 -4.32
C LEU A 222 3.80 6.02 -3.90
N ALA A 223 4.88 6.45 -4.57
CA ALA A 223 5.47 7.78 -4.36
C ALA A 223 4.52 8.93 -4.75
N ALA A 224 3.61 8.74 -5.71
CA ALA A 224 2.61 9.75 -6.08
C ALA A 224 1.42 9.81 -5.10
N GLN A 225 1.06 8.67 -4.47
CA GLN A 225 -0.11 8.54 -3.60
C GLN A 225 0.19 8.72 -2.10
N LEU A 226 1.46 8.59 -1.69
CA LEU A 226 1.90 8.65 -0.30
C LEU A 226 2.90 9.80 -0.09
N THR A 227 2.75 10.50 1.04
CA THR A 227 3.71 11.50 1.50
C THR A 227 4.97 10.79 2.04
N PRO A 228 6.10 11.49 2.16
CA PRO A 228 7.29 10.94 2.80
C PRO A 228 7.06 10.54 4.27
N SER A 229 6.11 11.18 4.96
CA SER A 229 5.72 10.81 6.32
C SER A 229 4.97 9.47 6.33
N ASP A 230 3.99 9.27 5.44
CA ASP A 230 3.25 8.00 5.32
C ASP A 230 4.23 6.85 5.03
N LEU A 231 5.16 7.06 4.09
CA LEU A 231 6.16 6.05 3.70
C LEU A 231 7.13 5.71 4.85
N ARG A 232 7.58 6.71 5.62
CA ARG A 232 8.42 6.50 6.81
C ARG A 232 7.64 5.75 7.91
N GLU A 233 6.39 6.10 8.17
CA GLU A 233 5.55 5.44 9.18
C GLU A 233 5.17 4.01 8.77
N LEU A 234 4.85 3.77 7.49
CA LEU A 234 4.65 2.43 6.92
C LEU A 234 5.90 1.55 7.09
N PHE A 235 7.06 2.02 6.66
CA PHE A 235 8.32 1.30 6.83
C PHE A 235 8.63 1.00 8.32
N TYR A 236 8.32 1.95 9.20
CA TYR A 236 8.47 1.78 10.65
C TYR A 236 7.48 0.76 11.24
N TYR A 237 6.24 0.71 10.76
CA TYR A 237 5.26 -0.31 11.16
C TYR A 237 5.70 -1.71 10.70
N TYR A 238 6.14 -1.87 9.45
CA TYR A 238 6.56 -3.16 8.90
C TYR A 238 7.91 -3.66 9.44
N SER A 239 8.76 -2.78 9.97
CA SER A 239 9.96 -3.19 10.72
C SER A 239 9.69 -3.60 12.19
N ARG A 240 8.52 -3.25 12.75
CA ARG A 240 8.06 -3.71 14.08
C ARG A 240 7.41 -5.10 14.01
N ARG A 241 7.45 -5.87 15.12
CA ARG A 241 6.91 -7.24 15.22
C ARG A 241 5.50 -7.42 14.59
N PRO A 242 4.47 -6.60 14.90
CA PRO A 242 3.14 -6.84 14.34
C PRO A 242 3.09 -6.70 12.81
N GLY A 243 3.73 -5.67 12.25
CA GLY A 243 3.82 -5.48 10.79
C GLY A 243 4.67 -6.56 10.11
N ALA A 244 5.79 -6.95 10.71
CA ALA A 244 6.65 -8.03 10.19
C ALA A 244 5.93 -9.40 10.21
N GLN A 245 5.12 -9.69 11.23
CA GLN A 245 4.29 -10.90 11.27
C GLN A 245 3.12 -10.84 10.29
N PHE A 246 2.51 -9.65 10.14
CA PHE A 246 1.45 -9.41 9.17
C PHE A 246 1.91 -9.66 7.73
N ALA A 247 3.09 -9.12 7.35
CA ALA A 247 3.68 -9.37 6.04
C ALA A 247 3.96 -10.87 5.83
N LYS A 248 4.56 -11.56 6.81
CA LYS A 248 4.80 -13.01 6.73
C LYS A 248 3.51 -13.81 6.54
N VAL A 249 2.43 -13.45 7.24
CA VAL A 249 1.15 -14.13 7.13
C VAL A 249 0.46 -13.83 5.80
N GLN A 250 0.42 -12.57 5.34
CA GLN A 250 -0.14 -12.26 4.01
C GLN A 250 0.63 -12.94 2.88
N ALA A 251 1.97 -12.98 2.93
CA ALA A 251 2.79 -13.70 1.95
C ALA A 251 2.48 -15.21 1.95
N ARG A 252 2.30 -15.81 3.14
CA ARG A 252 1.91 -17.22 3.23
C ARG A 252 0.48 -17.44 2.72
N LEU A 253 -0.49 -16.65 3.16
CA LEU A 253 -1.88 -16.72 2.72
C LEU A 253 -1.99 -16.59 1.19
N PHE A 254 -1.18 -15.73 0.57
CA PHE A 254 -1.09 -15.59 -0.88
C PHE A 254 -0.54 -16.86 -1.57
N ASN A 255 0.53 -17.45 -1.03
CA ASN A 255 1.07 -18.70 -1.57
C ASN A 255 0.07 -19.85 -1.49
N GLU A 256 -0.62 -20.01 -0.36
CA GLU A 256 -1.63 -21.07 -0.17
C GLU A 256 -2.83 -20.85 -1.11
N LEU A 257 -3.28 -19.59 -1.30
CA LEU A 257 -4.33 -19.20 -2.25
C LEU A 257 -3.91 -19.51 -3.71
N ALA A 258 -2.66 -19.23 -4.08
CA ALA A 258 -2.13 -19.53 -5.41
C ALA A 258 -2.03 -21.06 -5.66
N SER A 259 -1.59 -21.82 -4.65
CA SER A 259 -1.62 -23.29 -4.68
C SER A 259 -3.06 -23.83 -4.72
N GLY A 260 -4.01 -23.16 -4.05
CA GLY A 260 -5.43 -23.49 -4.10
C GLY A 260 -6.04 -23.29 -5.49
N LEU A 261 -5.72 -22.16 -6.14
CA LEU A 261 -6.08 -21.90 -7.54
C LEU A 261 -5.49 -22.96 -8.47
N ALA A 262 -4.23 -23.36 -8.27
CA ALA A 262 -3.57 -24.40 -9.07
C ALA A 262 -4.19 -25.80 -8.86
N ALA A 263 -4.55 -26.16 -7.63
CA ALA A 263 -5.22 -27.43 -7.33
C ALA A 263 -6.68 -27.45 -7.85
N MET A 264 -7.39 -26.33 -7.79
CA MET A 264 -8.72 -26.18 -8.39
C MET A 264 -8.66 -26.26 -9.92
N LYS A 265 -7.64 -25.65 -10.55
CA LYS A 265 -7.29 -25.78 -11.97
C LYS A 265 -7.09 -27.26 -12.35
N GLU A 266 -6.33 -28.02 -11.57
CA GLU A 266 -6.12 -29.46 -11.80
C GLU A 266 -7.43 -30.27 -11.68
N GLN A 267 -8.24 -30.01 -10.64
CA GLN A 267 -9.51 -30.73 -10.44
C GLN A 267 -10.51 -30.47 -11.57
N LEU A 268 -10.70 -29.20 -11.96
CA LEU A 268 -11.62 -28.82 -13.04
C LEU A 268 -11.16 -29.37 -14.40
N THR A 269 -9.87 -29.29 -14.73
CA THR A 269 -9.34 -29.86 -15.98
C THR A 269 -9.34 -31.39 -16.00
N ALA A 270 -9.33 -32.05 -14.83
CA ALA A 270 -9.58 -33.49 -14.69
C ALA A 270 -11.08 -33.87 -14.66
N GLY A 271 -12.00 -32.92 -14.92
CA GLY A 271 -13.45 -33.15 -14.91
C GLY A 271 -14.04 -33.43 -13.52
N ARG A 272 -13.28 -33.20 -12.44
CA ARG A 272 -13.71 -33.43 -11.06
C ARG A 272 -14.36 -32.16 -10.52
N ARG A 273 -15.52 -32.30 -9.89
CA ARG A 273 -16.11 -31.20 -9.11
C ARG A 273 -15.18 -30.85 -7.94
N PRO A 274 -14.92 -29.56 -7.63
CA PRO A 274 -14.19 -29.18 -6.44
C PRO A 274 -14.82 -29.78 -5.19
N VAL A 275 -14.00 -30.38 -4.32
CA VAL A 275 -14.49 -31.02 -3.10
C VAL A 275 -14.93 -29.94 -2.11
N GLN A 276 -16.24 -29.67 -2.05
CA GLN A 276 -16.82 -28.82 -1.01
C GLN A 276 -16.56 -29.45 0.36
N ARG A 277 -15.64 -28.86 1.13
CA ARG A 277 -15.47 -29.21 2.54
C ARG A 277 -16.70 -28.72 3.31
N THR A 278 -17.27 -29.58 4.14
CA THR A 278 -18.54 -29.32 4.86
C THR A 278 -18.43 -28.30 6.01
N ILE A 279 -17.24 -27.76 6.28
CA ILE A 279 -17.01 -26.76 7.32
C ILE A 279 -17.48 -25.39 6.80
N ARG A 280 -18.74 -25.04 7.09
CA ARG A 280 -19.24 -23.68 6.88
C ARG A 280 -18.52 -22.73 7.85
N PRO A 281 -17.76 -21.73 7.37
CA PRO A 281 -17.03 -20.82 8.24
C PRO A 281 -17.97 -19.90 9.01
N ASP A 282 -17.51 -19.40 10.16
CA ASP A 282 -18.16 -18.26 10.81
C ASP A 282 -18.07 -17.01 9.91
N ALA A 283 -19.16 -16.24 9.84
CA ALA A 283 -19.26 -15.07 8.98
C ALA A 283 -18.39 -13.89 9.46
N GLY A 284 -18.01 -13.86 10.75
CA GLY A 284 -17.00 -12.95 11.28
C GLY A 284 -15.59 -13.37 10.87
N GLU A 285 -15.22 -14.63 11.10
CA GLU A 285 -13.89 -15.15 10.73
C GLU A 285 -13.64 -15.13 9.22
N LEU A 286 -14.63 -15.46 8.38
CA LEU A 286 -14.53 -15.35 6.92
C LEU A 286 -14.31 -13.90 6.49
N ARG A 287 -14.99 -12.93 7.12
CA ARG A 287 -14.82 -11.49 6.85
C ARG A 287 -13.46 -10.97 7.33
N GLU A 288 -12.98 -11.45 8.47
CA GLU A 288 -11.65 -11.16 9.01
C GLU A 288 -10.57 -11.63 8.02
N LEU A 289 -10.69 -12.88 7.54
CA LEU A 289 -9.76 -13.53 6.62
C LEU A 289 -9.78 -12.92 5.20
N LEU A 290 -10.96 -12.75 4.58
CA LEU A 290 -11.11 -12.01 3.31
C LEU A 290 -10.57 -10.59 3.44
N GLY A 291 -10.76 -9.99 4.61
CA GLY A 291 -10.20 -8.69 4.98
C GLY A 291 -8.68 -8.63 4.88
N LEU A 292 -7.93 -9.74 4.98
CA LEU A 292 -6.47 -9.79 4.78
C LEU A 292 -6.06 -9.89 3.30
N PHE A 293 -6.95 -10.38 2.43
CA PHE A 293 -6.71 -10.52 0.98
C PHE A 293 -7.07 -9.25 0.17
N ASP A 294 -7.73 -8.26 0.78
CA ASP A 294 -8.20 -7.02 0.15
C ASP A 294 -7.18 -6.36 -0.81
N GLU A 295 -5.90 -6.25 -0.41
CA GLU A 295 -4.85 -5.71 -1.30
C GLU A 295 -4.58 -6.61 -2.52
N VAL A 296 -4.48 -7.92 -2.34
CA VAL A 296 -4.18 -8.87 -3.42
C VAL A 296 -5.29 -8.87 -4.45
N VAL A 297 -6.56 -8.92 -3.99
CA VAL A 297 -7.73 -8.87 -4.86
C VAL A 297 -7.77 -7.53 -5.61
N LYS A 298 -7.51 -6.41 -4.93
CA LYS A 298 -7.43 -5.08 -5.55
C LYS A 298 -6.31 -4.95 -6.58
N ILE A 299 -5.13 -5.52 -6.34
CA ILE A 299 -4.02 -5.52 -7.31
C ILE A 299 -4.44 -6.28 -8.58
N HIS A 300 -4.96 -7.51 -8.44
CA HIS A 300 -5.40 -8.31 -9.60
C HIS A 300 -6.54 -7.63 -10.37
N LEU A 301 -7.55 -7.09 -9.65
CA LEU A 301 -8.63 -6.32 -10.27
C LEU A 301 -8.12 -5.07 -10.99
N ALA A 302 -7.17 -4.32 -10.43
CA ALA A 302 -6.64 -3.10 -11.04
C ALA A 302 -5.77 -3.38 -12.29
N MET A 303 -5.03 -4.49 -12.29
CA MET A 303 -4.23 -4.93 -13.43
C MET A 303 -5.10 -5.45 -14.58
N LEU A 304 -6.25 -6.07 -14.26
CA LEU A 304 -7.12 -6.72 -15.26
C LEU A 304 -8.31 -5.86 -15.70
N ASP A 305 -8.77 -4.89 -14.90
CA ASP A 305 -9.87 -3.97 -15.25
C ASP A 305 -9.64 -3.36 -16.65
N PRO A 306 -10.50 -3.65 -17.64
CA PRO A 306 -10.29 -3.24 -19.02
C PRO A 306 -10.67 -1.77 -19.23
N GLY A 307 -11.15 -1.10 -18.17
CA GLY A 307 -11.34 0.34 -18.09
C GLY A 307 -12.80 0.76 -18.22
N PRO A 308 -13.07 2.08 -18.20
CA PRO A 308 -14.41 2.58 -18.43
C PRO A 308 -14.92 2.15 -19.82
N ARG A 309 -16.20 1.74 -19.88
CA ARG A 309 -16.92 1.34 -21.10
C ARG A 309 -16.42 0.09 -21.84
N LYS A 310 -15.55 -0.73 -21.24
CA LYS A 310 -15.32 -2.12 -21.69
C LYS A 310 -16.08 -3.11 -20.80
N ASP A 311 -16.41 -4.28 -21.34
CA ASP A 311 -17.06 -5.35 -20.56
C ASP A 311 -16.15 -5.82 -19.41
N ARG A 312 -16.76 -6.20 -18.30
CA ARG A 312 -16.11 -6.64 -17.05
C ARG A 312 -16.61 -8.01 -16.57
N SER A 313 -17.49 -8.69 -17.31
CA SER A 313 -18.10 -9.99 -16.97
C SER A 313 -17.10 -10.99 -16.34
N GLY A 314 -16.08 -11.41 -17.10
CA GLY A 314 -15.05 -12.36 -16.67
C GLY A 314 -14.13 -11.87 -15.54
N ILE A 315 -14.17 -10.59 -15.19
CA ILE A 315 -13.37 -9.99 -14.11
C ILE A 315 -14.19 -9.86 -12.82
N GLN A 316 -15.52 -9.75 -12.92
CA GLN A 316 -16.44 -9.92 -11.78
C GLN A 316 -16.39 -11.35 -11.21
N ALA A 317 -15.91 -12.33 -11.99
CA ALA A 317 -15.60 -13.67 -11.50
C ALA A 317 -14.40 -13.72 -10.51
N ILE A 318 -13.49 -12.74 -10.50
CA ILE A 318 -12.27 -12.80 -9.66
C ILE A 318 -12.59 -12.78 -8.16
N PRO A 319 -13.43 -11.87 -7.62
CA PRO A 319 -13.86 -11.94 -6.22
C PRO A 319 -14.59 -13.24 -5.88
N VAL A 320 -15.34 -13.82 -6.83
CA VAL A 320 -16.07 -15.08 -6.64
C VAL A 320 -15.10 -16.28 -6.59
N MET A 321 -14.11 -16.34 -7.48
CA MET A 321 -13.05 -17.36 -7.44
C MET A 321 -12.23 -17.26 -6.16
N VAL A 322 -11.84 -16.06 -5.74
CA VAL A 322 -11.10 -15.88 -4.48
C VAL A 322 -11.96 -16.27 -3.28
N ALA A 323 -13.25 -15.90 -3.24
CA ALA A 323 -14.15 -16.35 -2.19
C ALA A 323 -14.29 -17.89 -2.16
N ALA A 324 -14.51 -18.53 -3.31
CA ALA A 324 -14.63 -19.98 -3.40
C ALA A 324 -13.37 -20.74 -2.98
N ILE A 325 -12.17 -20.24 -3.32
CA ILE A 325 -10.90 -20.83 -2.87
C ILE A 325 -10.70 -20.56 -1.36
N VAL A 326 -11.03 -19.36 -0.87
CA VAL A 326 -10.94 -19.01 0.56
C VAL A 326 -11.91 -19.84 1.40
N GLU A 327 -13.09 -20.22 0.88
CA GLU A 327 -14.00 -21.17 1.52
C GLU A 327 -13.45 -22.60 1.47
N ALA A 328 -13.02 -23.09 0.30
CA ALA A 328 -12.48 -24.44 0.14
C ALA A 328 -11.21 -24.69 0.99
N GLN A 329 -10.35 -23.68 1.12
CA GLN A 329 -9.14 -23.70 1.95
C GLN A 329 -9.34 -23.06 3.34
N PHE A 330 -10.57 -22.73 3.75
CA PHE A 330 -10.81 -21.89 4.94
C PHE A 330 -10.09 -22.41 6.19
N ALA A 331 -10.16 -23.71 6.47
CA ALA A 331 -9.50 -24.31 7.62
C ALA A 331 -7.98 -24.08 7.63
N ASP A 332 -7.33 -24.17 6.47
CA ASP A 332 -5.87 -24.06 6.32
C ASP A 332 -5.44 -22.58 6.42
N LEU A 333 -6.15 -21.69 5.73
CA LEU A 333 -5.91 -20.24 5.76
C LEU A 333 -6.20 -19.63 7.14
N ASN A 334 -7.31 -20.04 7.77
CA ASN A 334 -7.65 -19.64 9.12
C ASN A 334 -6.65 -20.22 10.14
N ALA A 335 -6.18 -21.46 9.99
CA ALA A 335 -5.13 -22.02 10.84
C ALA A 335 -3.80 -21.25 10.72
N ILE A 336 -3.48 -20.64 9.57
CA ILE A 336 -2.33 -19.73 9.41
C ILE A 336 -2.54 -18.42 10.17
N TRP A 337 -3.73 -17.83 10.05
CA TRP A 337 -4.06 -16.59 10.76
C TRP A 337 -4.11 -16.79 12.29
N LYS A 338 -4.84 -17.82 12.77
CA LYS A 338 -5.03 -18.11 14.21
C LYS A 338 -3.73 -18.51 14.93
N LYS A 339 -2.68 -18.94 14.21
CA LYS A 339 -1.31 -19.14 14.73
C LYS A 339 -0.63 -17.84 15.16
N LEU A 340 -1.09 -16.67 14.72
CA LEU A 340 -0.64 -15.41 15.31
C LEU A 340 -1.25 -15.21 16.72
N PRO A 341 -0.46 -14.73 17.69
CA PRO A 341 -0.95 -14.31 18.99
C PRO A 341 -2.10 -13.31 18.89
N LYS A 342 -3.00 -13.32 19.88
CA LYS A 342 -4.24 -12.53 19.85
C LYS A 342 -3.92 -11.03 19.81
N GLU A 343 -2.89 -10.61 20.54
CA GLU A 343 -2.39 -9.24 20.59
C GLU A 343 -1.79 -8.78 19.26
N ASP A 344 -1.01 -9.63 18.57
CA ASP A 344 -0.49 -9.33 17.23
C ASP A 344 -1.67 -9.19 16.23
N ARG A 345 -2.65 -10.10 16.26
CA ARG A 345 -3.85 -10.01 15.38
C ARG A 345 -4.68 -8.76 15.65
N SER A 346 -4.95 -8.42 16.90
CA SER A 346 -5.67 -7.20 17.26
C SER A 346 -4.92 -5.94 16.84
N ALA A 347 -3.58 -5.90 16.99
CA ALA A 347 -2.76 -4.79 16.51
C ALA A 347 -2.81 -4.65 14.97
N ILE A 348 -2.80 -5.78 14.24
CA ILE A 348 -2.92 -5.80 12.78
C ILE A 348 -4.28 -5.28 12.32
N LEU A 349 -5.39 -5.75 12.92
CA LEU A 349 -6.72 -5.26 12.58
C LEU A 349 -6.90 -3.77 12.93
N ALA A 350 -6.33 -3.31 14.05
CA ALA A 350 -6.29 -1.89 14.39
C ALA A 350 -5.49 -1.08 13.35
N TRP A 351 -4.31 -1.56 12.92
CA TRP A 351 -3.54 -0.93 11.84
C TRP A 351 -4.33 -0.84 10.54
N ARG A 352 -4.93 -1.95 10.08
CA ARG A 352 -5.75 -1.99 8.86
C ARG A 352 -6.93 -1.02 8.90
N ASN A 353 -7.44 -0.71 10.09
CA ASN A 353 -8.54 0.22 10.32
C ASN A 353 -8.09 1.64 10.73
N SER A 354 -6.79 1.92 10.77
CA SER A 354 -6.24 3.27 10.94
C SER A 354 -6.44 4.13 9.68
N PRO A 355 -6.29 5.47 9.77
CA PRO A 355 -6.29 6.34 8.59
C PRO A 355 -5.17 6.00 7.59
N LEU A 356 -3.95 5.75 8.08
CA LEU A 356 -2.80 5.40 7.25
C LEU A 356 -2.98 4.01 6.62
N GLY A 357 -3.43 3.00 7.36
CA GLY A 357 -3.72 1.67 6.81
C GLY A 357 -4.82 1.68 5.74
N ARG A 358 -5.79 2.60 5.79
CA ARG A 358 -6.72 2.83 4.67
C ARG A 358 -6.02 3.48 3.46
N LYS A 359 -5.23 4.53 3.70
CA LYS A 359 -4.48 5.25 2.66
C LYS A 359 -3.49 4.34 1.92
N GLU A 360 -2.80 3.47 2.65
CA GLU A 360 -1.94 2.38 2.18
C GLU A 360 -2.66 1.52 1.12
N ARG A 361 -3.87 1.04 1.41
CA ARG A 361 -4.64 0.18 0.48
C ARG A 361 -5.16 0.93 -0.73
N THR A 362 -5.56 2.20 -0.59
CA THR A 362 -5.89 3.05 -1.73
C THR A 362 -4.67 3.29 -2.62
N ALA A 363 -3.51 3.63 -2.02
CA ALA A 363 -2.26 3.85 -2.74
C ALA A 363 -1.82 2.60 -3.51
N ILE A 364 -1.90 1.41 -2.90
CA ILE A 364 -1.64 0.13 -3.56
C ILE A 364 -2.58 -0.08 -4.77
N PHE A 365 -3.88 0.19 -4.62
CA PHE A 365 -4.86 0.02 -5.70
C PHE A 365 -4.62 0.98 -6.88
N GLU A 366 -4.42 2.27 -6.62
CA GLU A 366 -4.12 3.25 -7.69
C GLU A 366 -2.76 2.98 -8.36
N SER A 367 -1.76 2.52 -7.59
CA SER A 367 -0.46 2.10 -8.16
C SER A 367 -0.58 0.86 -9.04
N ALA A 368 -1.45 -0.09 -8.68
CA ALA A 368 -1.74 -1.26 -9.49
C ALA A 368 -2.50 -0.93 -10.79
N LYS A 369 -3.28 0.17 -10.84
CA LYS A 369 -3.83 0.68 -12.11
C LYS A 369 -2.73 1.23 -13.01
N ALA A 370 -1.71 1.88 -12.45
CA ALA A 370 -0.59 2.42 -13.24
C ALA A 370 0.21 1.29 -13.93
N ILE A 371 0.34 0.11 -13.31
CA ILE A 371 0.94 -1.08 -13.94
C ILE A 371 0.29 -1.41 -15.29
N ARG A 372 -1.04 -1.24 -15.42
CA ARG A 372 -1.76 -1.55 -16.66
C ARG A 372 -1.26 -0.74 -17.87
N ALA A 373 -0.78 0.49 -17.66
CA ALA A 373 -0.19 1.32 -18.72
C ALA A 373 1.21 0.83 -19.15
N VAL A 374 1.94 0.15 -18.26
CA VAL A 374 3.24 -0.47 -18.58
C VAL A 374 3.08 -1.79 -19.32
N LEU A 375 2.13 -2.62 -18.89
CA LEU A 375 1.98 -3.96 -19.47
C LEU A 375 1.64 -3.92 -20.97
N ASP A 376 0.88 -2.90 -21.40
CA ASP A 376 0.20 -2.73 -22.69
C ASP A 376 -0.37 -4.01 -23.36
N ALA A 377 -0.59 -5.03 -22.53
CA ALA A 377 -1.40 -6.19 -22.84
C ALA A 377 -2.85 -5.79 -23.15
N ASN A 378 -3.24 -4.50 -23.10
CA ASN A 378 -4.47 -4.00 -23.70
C ASN A 378 -4.66 -4.51 -25.13
N ALA A 379 -3.60 -4.66 -25.93
CA ALA A 379 -3.70 -5.24 -27.27
C ALA A 379 -4.13 -6.72 -27.21
N GLU A 380 -3.32 -7.59 -26.61
CA GLU A 380 -3.57 -9.05 -26.59
C GLU A 380 -4.74 -9.46 -25.69
N VAL A 381 -4.99 -8.75 -24.59
CA VAL A 381 -6.14 -8.97 -23.69
C VAL A 381 -7.42 -8.40 -24.29
N SER A 382 -7.39 -7.32 -25.08
CA SER A 382 -8.57 -6.94 -25.89
C SER A 382 -8.80 -7.90 -27.05
N ARG A 383 -7.76 -8.54 -27.62
CA ARG A 383 -7.94 -9.65 -28.56
C ARG A 383 -8.54 -10.88 -27.86
N LEU A 384 -8.08 -11.24 -26.66
CA LEU A 384 -8.63 -12.35 -25.88
C LEU A 384 -10.10 -12.08 -25.50
N SER A 385 -10.40 -10.91 -24.95
CA SER A 385 -11.76 -10.48 -24.62
C SER A 385 -12.65 -10.38 -25.86
N GLY A 386 -12.15 -9.83 -26.98
CA GLY A 386 -12.89 -9.74 -28.24
C GLY A 386 -13.11 -11.10 -28.92
N ALA A 387 -12.17 -12.03 -28.79
CA ALA A 387 -12.34 -13.41 -29.23
C ALA A 387 -13.41 -14.12 -28.39
N LEU A 388 -13.31 -14.04 -27.05
CA LEU A 388 -14.30 -14.62 -26.13
C LEU A 388 -15.71 -14.08 -26.40
N ALA A 389 -15.88 -12.76 -26.54
CA ALA A 389 -17.18 -12.14 -26.87
C ALA A 389 -17.72 -12.61 -28.24
N LYS A 390 -16.85 -12.76 -29.25
CA LYS A 390 -17.22 -13.32 -30.56
C LYS A 390 -17.63 -14.80 -30.48
N TYR A 391 -17.05 -15.57 -29.55
CA TYR A 391 -17.46 -16.96 -29.32
C TYR A 391 -18.78 -17.07 -28.57
N GLU A 392 -19.03 -16.18 -27.60
CA GLU A 392 -20.32 -16.02 -26.92
C GLU A 392 -21.42 -15.66 -27.92
N GLU A 393 -21.23 -14.61 -28.73
CA GLU A 393 -22.17 -14.20 -29.81
C GLU A 393 -22.45 -15.35 -30.79
N LYS A 394 -21.40 -16.07 -31.22
CA LYS A 394 -21.55 -17.22 -32.13
C LYS A 394 -22.33 -18.36 -31.48
N TRP A 395 -22.10 -18.66 -30.21
CA TRP A 395 -22.80 -19.72 -29.49
C TRP A 395 -24.27 -19.38 -29.22
N LEU A 396 -24.56 -18.13 -28.82
CA LEU A 396 -25.92 -17.58 -28.72
C LEU A 396 -26.65 -17.55 -30.07
N THR A 397 -25.91 -17.57 -31.19
CA THR A 397 -26.50 -17.70 -32.53
C THR A 397 -26.82 -19.16 -32.86
N LEU A 398 -25.90 -20.10 -32.61
CA LEU A 398 -26.15 -21.54 -32.77
C LEU A 398 -27.32 -22.06 -31.89
N ILE A 399 -27.54 -21.48 -30.71
CA ILE A 399 -28.72 -21.81 -29.89
C ILE A 399 -30.03 -21.34 -30.53
N ARG A 400 -30.06 -20.15 -31.14
CA ARG A 400 -31.25 -19.62 -31.82
C ARG A 400 -31.54 -20.39 -33.11
N GLU A 401 -30.50 -20.68 -33.90
CA GLU A 401 -30.57 -21.53 -35.11
C GLU A 401 -31.04 -22.97 -34.79
N ALA A 402 -31.01 -23.40 -33.53
CA ALA A 402 -31.49 -24.69 -33.04
C ALA A 402 -32.85 -24.62 -32.31
N GLN A 403 -33.48 -23.45 -32.27
CA GLN A 403 -34.81 -23.20 -31.69
C GLN A 403 -35.87 -22.84 -32.74
N GLU A 404 -35.47 -22.70 -34.01
CA GLU A 404 -36.30 -22.42 -35.19
C GLU A 404 -36.54 -23.68 -36.05
#